data_AF-A0A1N7JMY6-F1
#
_entry.id   AF-A0A1N7JMY6-F1
#
_cell.length_a   1.000
_cell.length_b   1.000
_cell.length_c   1.000
_cell.angle_alpha   90.00
_cell.angle_beta   90.00
_cell.angle_gamma   90.00
#
_symmetry.space_group_name_H-M   'P 1'
#
loop_
_entity.id
_entity.type
_entity.pdbx_description
1 polymer ?
#
loop_
_entity_poly.entity_id
_entity_poly.type
_entity_poly.pdbx_seq_one_letter_code
_entity_poly.pdbx_strand_id
1 'polypeptide(L)'
;MRICTPFFLFTCIVFYSLSSGATAAPPRMVAFFPVETQVCPSGWSEYKPAKGYLIKGTEDAGLIGVSVGDPVQDTTAPTHRHGIKTVLPLRRISVNLFGGPEQRVTNTSVEVSGLSSDSNGGLSYVQYLMCEESIPQAGEPSLSIFLPRNSVQWFSGRTCPTGWETYKPLVNGGGRTILPLPRDAQASAAGAVVNGNDQHTHGLSFNDKENAQKINLTTVKEDKTYFANPFKTTNLASGFVPAFSDTSAQGVRSDIEAKNGNVLVPYTYLRPCVKTSKTVNIAELPPGMGSFTKGYACPTGLNSVTSAAGRFPLGLPPQLAGKPKPLSGTTFGADPLTSESNPQHLHSADIPVTLNNWGADQKPIIGPWRYVGLSPGSSKAVGDTEFNTMTFPYVQLKFCRVPG
;
A
#
# COMPACT_ATOMS: atom_id res chain seq x y z
N MET A 1 -66.45 16.00 -62.71
CA MET A 1 -65.62 14.87 -62.25
C MET A 1 -64.48 15.41 -61.40
N ARG A 2 -64.66 15.46 -60.08
CA ARG A 2 -63.62 15.59 -59.06
C ARG A 2 -64.13 14.82 -57.84
N ILE A 3 -63.60 13.63 -57.66
CA ILE A 3 -63.93 12.73 -56.57
C ILE A 3 -63.08 13.15 -55.37
N CYS A 4 -63.73 13.44 -54.25
CA CYS A 4 -63.08 13.61 -52.96
C CYS A 4 -62.74 12.23 -52.37
N THR A 5 -61.51 12.05 -51.93
CA THR A 5 -61.05 10.87 -51.17
C THR A 5 -60.59 11.34 -49.79
N PRO A 6 -60.98 10.68 -48.68
CA PRO A 6 -60.57 11.08 -47.34
C PRO A 6 -59.20 10.51 -46.98
N PHE A 7 -58.39 11.34 -46.33
CA PHE A 7 -57.10 11.01 -45.72
C PHE A 7 -57.34 10.19 -44.44
N PHE A 8 -56.90 8.93 -44.42
CA PHE A 8 -56.82 8.12 -43.20
C PHE A 8 -55.57 8.48 -42.41
N LEU A 9 -55.76 9.04 -41.21
CA LEU A 9 -54.70 9.31 -40.25
C LEU A 9 -54.37 8.00 -39.50
N PHE A 10 -53.24 7.38 -39.82
CA PHE A 10 -52.72 6.23 -39.06
C PHE A 10 -52.01 6.75 -37.80
N THR A 11 -52.68 6.63 -36.65
CA THR A 11 -52.07 6.91 -35.34
C THR A 11 -51.16 5.75 -34.95
N CYS A 12 -49.85 5.90 -35.14
CA CYS A 12 -48.85 5.00 -34.56
C CYS A 12 -48.86 5.15 -33.04
N ILE A 13 -49.50 4.21 -32.33
CA ILE A 13 -49.37 4.05 -30.88
C ILE A 13 -47.99 3.45 -30.63
N VAL A 14 -47.03 4.31 -30.27
CA VAL A 14 -45.75 3.87 -29.72
C VAL A 14 -46.01 3.36 -28.31
N PHE A 15 -46.00 2.03 -28.15
CA PHE A 15 -45.94 1.41 -26.83
C PHE A 15 -44.58 1.73 -26.21
N TYR A 16 -44.54 2.72 -25.33
CA TYR A 16 -43.45 2.86 -24.37
C TYR A 16 -43.53 1.67 -23.42
N SER A 17 -42.71 0.65 -23.65
CA SER A 17 -42.38 -0.33 -22.64
C SER A 17 -41.76 0.41 -21.47
N LEU A 18 -42.55 0.66 -20.42
CA LEU A 18 -42.05 1.03 -19.11
C LEU A 18 -41.15 -0.12 -18.67
N SER A 19 -39.84 0.04 -18.80
CA SER A 19 -38.88 -0.82 -18.16
C SER A 19 -39.12 -0.69 -16.66
N SER A 20 -39.62 -1.76 -16.05
CA SER A 20 -39.65 -1.91 -14.60
C SER A 20 -38.24 -1.62 -14.10
N GLY A 21 -38.09 -0.56 -13.31
CA GLY A 21 -36.82 -0.24 -12.69
C GLY A 21 -36.32 -1.48 -11.97
N ALA A 22 -35.12 -1.95 -12.34
CA ALA A 22 -34.49 -3.09 -11.70
C ALA A 22 -34.47 -2.84 -10.18
N THR A 23 -35.28 -3.59 -9.44
CA THR A 23 -35.35 -3.50 -7.99
C THR A 23 -33.95 -3.75 -7.47
N ALA A 24 -33.37 -2.78 -6.77
CA ALA A 24 -32.04 -2.93 -6.20
C ALA A 24 -31.97 -4.21 -5.38
N ALA A 25 -30.95 -5.04 -5.62
CA ALA A 25 -30.77 -6.27 -4.86
C ALA A 25 -30.75 -5.96 -3.35
N PRO A 26 -31.44 -6.77 -2.53
CA PRO A 26 -31.53 -6.52 -1.10
C PRO A 26 -30.12 -6.56 -0.47
N PRO A 27 -29.88 -5.79 0.61
CA PRO A 27 -28.61 -5.85 1.31
C PRO A 27 -28.37 -7.23 1.91
N ARG A 28 -27.22 -7.81 1.56
CA ARG A 28 -26.76 -9.10 2.10
C ARG A 28 -25.56 -8.86 3.00
N MET A 29 -25.56 -9.51 4.15
CA MET A 29 -24.49 -9.41 5.13
C MET A 29 -23.24 -10.09 4.58
N VAL A 30 -22.09 -9.42 4.68
CA VAL A 30 -20.77 -9.95 4.32
C VAL A 30 -19.91 -10.01 5.57
N ALA A 31 -19.34 -11.17 5.87
CA ALA A 31 -18.57 -11.41 7.09
C ALA A 31 -17.27 -12.17 6.81
N PHE A 32 -16.25 -11.86 7.61
CA PHE A 32 -15.05 -12.66 7.72
C PHE A 32 -15.34 -13.89 8.58
N PHE A 33 -14.76 -15.04 8.24
CA PHE A 33 -14.86 -16.28 9.01
C PHE A 33 -13.49 -16.62 9.61
N PRO A 34 -13.17 -16.10 10.81
CA PRO A 34 -11.89 -16.31 11.50
C PRO A 34 -11.78 -17.70 12.14
N VAL A 35 -12.04 -18.72 11.34
CA VAL A 35 -11.85 -20.13 11.65
C VAL A 35 -11.14 -20.77 10.46
N GLU A 36 -10.44 -21.87 10.69
CA GLU A 36 -9.73 -22.62 9.65
C GLU A 36 -10.75 -23.39 8.79
N THR A 37 -11.45 -22.66 7.93
CA THR A 37 -12.40 -23.20 6.94
C THR A 37 -12.11 -22.62 5.57
N GLN A 38 -12.49 -23.40 4.56
CA GLN A 38 -12.38 -23.03 3.15
C GLN A 38 -13.74 -23.01 2.45
N VAL A 39 -14.81 -23.29 3.20
CA VAL A 39 -16.18 -23.37 2.69
C VAL A 39 -17.06 -22.51 3.58
N CYS A 40 -17.91 -21.72 2.95
CA CYS A 40 -18.90 -20.93 3.65
C CYS A 40 -19.96 -21.85 4.29
N PRO A 41 -20.52 -21.47 5.46
CA PRO A 41 -21.56 -22.26 6.09
C PRO A 41 -22.82 -22.35 5.22
N SER A 42 -23.73 -23.26 5.57
CA SER A 42 -25.04 -23.35 4.89
C SER A 42 -25.77 -22.00 4.92
N GLY A 43 -26.43 -21.65 3.82
CA GLY A 43 -27.07 -20.35 3.64
C GLY A 43 -26.08 -19.21 3.29
N TRP A 44 -24.80 -19.50 3.10
CA TRP A 44 -23.78 -18.51 2.73
C TRP A 44 -22.98 -18.96 1.52
N SER A 45 -22.43 -17.99 0.78
CA SER A 45 -21.57 -18.24 -0.37
C SER A 45 -20.34 -17.35 -0.30
N GLU A 46 -19.25 -17.76 -0.96
CA GLU A 46 -18.01 -16.99 -0.94
C GLU A 46 -18.20 -15.61 -1.60
N TYR A 47 -17.81 -14.54 -0.91
CA TYR A 47 -17.86 -13.19 -1.46
C TYR A 47 -16.64 -12.95 -2.37
N LYS A 48 -16.77 -13.38 -3.63
CA LYS A 48 -15.70 -13.38 -4.63
C LYS A 48 -14.95 -12.03 -4.80
N PRO A 49 -15.61 -10.85 -4.77
CA PRO A 49 -14.90 -9.58 -4.96
C PRO A 49 -13.83 -9.28 -3.92
N ALA A 50 -13.88 -9.90 -2.73
CA ALA A 50 -12.92 -9.67 -1.67
C ALA A 50 -11.69 -10.58 -1.70
N LYS A 51 -11.58 -11.52 -2.65
CA LYS A 51 -10.43 -12.45 -2.72
C LYS A 51 -9.10 -11.72 -2.89
N GLY A 52 -8.27 -11.70 -1.85
CA GLY A 52 -7.00 -10.98 -1.87
C GLY A 52 -7.14 -9.46 -1.68
N TYR A 53 -8.27 -8.95 -1.18
CA TYR A 53 -8.50 -7.52 -1.01
C TYR A 53 -8.80 -7.16 0.44
N LEU A 54 -8.35 -5.98 0.89
CA LEU A 54 -8.93 -5.33 2.06
C LEU A 54 -10.35 -4.83 1.73
N ILE A 55 -11.14 -4.57 2.77
CA ILE A 55 -12.45 -3.95 2.59
C ILE A 55 -12.34 -2.44 2.89
N LYS A 56 -12.78 -1.61 1.94
CA LYS A 56 -12.90 -0.16 2.12
C LYS A 56 -14.38 0.23 2.20
N GLY A 57 -14.74 1.02 3.20
CA GLY A 57 -16.12 1.49 3.35
C GLY A 57 -16.51 2.54 2.32
N THR A 58 -17.72 2.44 1.77
CA THR A 58 -18.30 3.47 0.89
C THR A 58 -19.81 3.66 1.12
N GLU A 59 -20.30 4.86 0.82
CA GLU A 59 -21.72 5.17 0.66
C GLU A 59 -22.18 5.22 -0.80
N ASP A 60 -21.25 5.18 -1.75
CA ASP A 60 -21.58 5.15 -3.16
C ASP A 60 -22.00 3.73 -3.55
N ALA A 61 -23.29 3.58 -3.86
CA ALA A 61 -23.86 2.31 -4.27
C ALA A 61 -23.29 1.79 -5.61
N GLY A 62 -22.74 2.67 -6.46
CA GLY A 62 -22.08 2.30 -7.70
C GLY A 62 -20.67 1.72 -7.50
N LEU A 63 -20.07 1.93 -6.33
CA LEU A 63 -18.75 1.39 -6.01
C LEU A 63 -18.79 0.03 -5.32
N ILE A 64 -19.94 -0.40 -4.77
CA ILE A 64 -20.03 -1.66 -4.02
C ILE A 64 -19.60 -2.85 -4.89
N GLY A 65 -18.63 -3.63 -4.40
CA GLY A 65 -18.02 -4.76 -5.11
C GLY A 65 -16.99 -4.38 -6.18
N VAL A 66 -16.76 -3.09 -6.43
CA VAL A 66 -15.66 -2.62 -7.28
C VAL A 66 -14.35 -2.79 -6.51
N SER A 67 -13.40 -3.46 -7.13
CA SER A 67 -12.05 -3.66 -6.60
C SER A 67 -11.05 -2.73 -7.28
N VAL A 68 -10.03 -2.32 -6.53
CA VAL A 68 -8.96 -1.43 -6.98
C VAL A 68 -7.61 -2.07 -6.63
N GLY A 69 -6.70 -2.09 -7.59
CA GLY A 69 -5.41 -2.79 -7.48
C GLY A 69 -5.51 -4.27 -7.83
N ASP A 70 -4.36 -4.95 -7.86
CA ASP A 70 -4.29 -6.40 -8.06
C ASP A 70 -4.47 -7.14 -6.74
N PRO A 71 -5.10 -8.33 -6.71
CA PRO A 71 -5.34 -9.05 -5.47
C PRO A 71 -4.01 -9.47 -4.82
N VAL A 72 -3.94 -9.33 -3.49
CA VAL A 72 -2.84 -9.85 -2.67
C VAL A 72 -2.75 -11.36 -2.87
N GLN A 73 -1.54 -11.85 -3.14
CA GLN A 73 -1.24 -13.27 -3.23
C GLN A 73 -1.07 -13.88 -1.84
N ASP A 74 -1.27 -15.19 -1.73
CA ASP A 74 -1.17 -15.92 -0.47
C ASP A 74 0.16 -15.62 0.25
N THR A 75 0.05 -15.17 1.50
CA THR A 75 1.18 -14.84 2.39
C THR A 75 2.20 -13.82 1.85
N THR A 76 1.89 -13.13 0.76
CA THR A 76 2.82 -12.24 0.07
C THR A 76 2.32 -10.81 0.21
N ALA A 77 2.95 -10.02 1.08
CA ALA A 77 2.60 -8.62 1.27
C ALA A 77 2.81 -7.82 -0.04
N PRO A 78 1.86 -6.95 -0.43
CA PRO A 78 2.05 -6.05 -1.56
C PRO A 78 3.30 -5.19 -1.38
N THR A 79 4.09 -5.04 -2.42
CA THR A 79 5.27 -4.17 -2.42
C THR A 79 5.06 -2.95 -3.32
N HIS A 80 5.77 -1.86 -3.00
CA HIS A 80 5.88 -0.70 -3.86
C HIS A 80 7.30 -0.16 -3.89
N ARG A 81 7.52 0.74 -4.86
CA ARG A 81 8.76 1.48 -5.07
C ARG A 81 8.41 2.93 -5.36
N HIS A 82 9.37 3.82 -5.15
CA HIS A 82 9.25 5.22 -5.51
C HIS A 82 10.20 5.60 -6.64
N GLY A 83 9.75 6.53 -7.49
CA GLY A 83 10.61 7.23 -8.43
C GLY A 83 11.52 8.19 -7.68
N ILE A 84 12.82 8.07 -7.89
CA ILE A 84 13.84 8.93 -7.30
C ILE A 84 14.34 9.86 -8.40
N LYS A 85 14.23 11.17 -8.18
CA LYS A 85 14.84 12.19 -9.05
C LYS A 85 15.41 13.30 -8.19
N THR A 86 16.73 13.41 -8.15
CA THR A 86 17.44 14.40 -7.33
C THR A 86 18.75 14.84 -7.95
N VAL A 87 19.37 15.86 -7.39
CA VAL A 87 20.67 16.39 -7.81
C VAL A 87 21.61 16.35 -6.62
N LEU A 88 22.69 15.58 -6.73
CA LEU A 88 23.69 15.45 -5.67
C LEU A 88 24.85 16.44 -5.92
N PRO A 89 25.05 17.47 -5.09
CA PRO A 89 26.28 18.24 -5.07
C PRO A 89 27.47 17.35 -4.70
N LEU A 90 28.51 17.41 -5.53
CA LEU A 90 29.80 16.75 -5.33
C LEU A 90 30.88 17.80 -5.15
N ARG A 91 31.78 17.57 -4.19
CA ARG A 91 32.98 18.37 -3.98
C ARG A 91 34.20 17.52 -4.32
N ARG A 92 35.04 18.02 -5.21
CA ARG A 92 36.33 17.43 -5.53
C ARG A 92 37.43 18.22 -4.85
N ILE A 93 38.34 17.51 -4.19
CA ILE A 93 39.60 18.06 -3.70
C ILE A 93 40.70 17.44 -4.56
N SER A 94 41.40 18.25 -5.35
CA SER A 94 42.56 17.80 -6.12
C SER A 94 43.83 18.46 -5.61
N VAL A 95 44.90 17.68 -5.50
CA VAL A 95 46.24 18.15 -5.20
C VAL A 95 46.89 18.61 -6.52
N ASN A 96 47.37 19.85 -6.57
CA ASN A 96 48.09 20.36 -7.74
C ASN A 96 49.44 19.64 -7.86
N LEU A 97 49.70 18.98 -9.00
CA LEU A 97 50.94 18.25 -9.23
C LEU A 97 52.15 19.17 -9.49
N PHE A 98 51.93 20.45 -9.82
CA PHE A 98 52.97 21.33 -10.37
C PHE A 98 53.00 22.75 -9.80
N GLY A 99 52.32 23.06 -8.69
CA GLY A 99 52.34 24.42 -8.14
C GLY A 99 51.79 24.54 -6.74
N GLY A 100 52.68 24.45 -5.74
CA GLY A 100 52.44 24.88 -4.36
C GLY A 100 51.46 24.03 -3.52
N PRO A 101 51.35 24.30 -2.20
CA PRO A 101 50.51 23.55 -1.25
C PRO A 101 49.01 23.80 -1.41
N GLU A 102 48.56 24.43 -2.49
CA GLU A 102 47.16 24.83 -2.66
C GLU A 102 46.31 23.66 -3.16
N GLN A 103 45.37 23.23 -2.31
CA GLN A 103 44.33 22.28 -2.67
C GLN A 103 43.30 22.99 -3.58
N ARG A 104 43.10 22.46 -4.80
CA ARG A 104 42.02 22.96 -5.65
C ARG A 104 40.73 22.24 -5.30
N VAL A 105 39.75 23.02 -4.87
CA VAL A 105 38.39 22.56 -4.59
C VAL A 105 37.50 22.88 -5.79
N THR A 106 36.86 21.87 -6.37
CA THR A 106 35.85 22.05 -7.43
C THR A 106 34.50 21.53 -6.95
N ASN A 107 33.47 22.38 -7.00
CA ASN A 107 32.09 22.00 -6.74
C ASN A 107 31.37 21.71 -8.05
N THR A 108 30.44 20.77 -8.02
CA THR A 108 29.75 20.25 -9.21
C THR A 108 28.57 19.41 -8.74
N SER A 109 27.76 18.88 -9.65
CA SER A 109 26.57 18.10 -9.31
C SER A 109 26.36 16.93 -10.27
N VAL A 110 25.79 15.85 -9.76
CA VAL A 110 25.33 14.71 -10.56
C VAL A 110 23.82 14.54 -10.42
N GLU A 111 23.13 14.38 -11.54
CA GLU A 111 21.72 14.00 -11.53
C GLU A 111 21.59 12.52 -11.18
N VAL A 112 20.69 12.21 -10.25
CA VAL A 112 20.35 10.85 -9.84
C VAL A 112 18.90 10.62 -10.18
N SER A 113 18.65 9.68 -11.10
CA SER A 113 17.32 9.29 -11.52
C SER A 113 17.22 7.77 -11.52
N GLY A 114 16.26 7.22 -10.78
CA GLY A 114 16.08 5.78 -10.64
C GLY A 114 14.83 5.39 -9.86
N LEU A 115 14.79 4.15 -9.39
CA LEU A 115 13.75 3.63 -8.52
C LEU A 115 14.35 3.23 -7.17
N SER A 116 13.57 3.37 -6.10
CA SER A 116 13.88 2.74 -4.83
C SER A 116 13.70 1.21 -4.90
N SER A 117 14.19 0.50 -3.88
CA SER A 117 13.89 -0.91 -3.65
C SER A 117 12.42 -1.11 -3.28
N ASP A 118 11.97 -2.37 -3.44
CA ASP A 118 10.65 -2.82 -3.00
C ASP A 118 10.51 -2.72 -1.48
N SER A 119 9.40 -2.15 -1.03
CA SER A 119 9.01 -2.15 0.38
C SER A 119 7.56 -2.55 0.54
N ASN A 120 7.24 -3.32 1.60
CA ASN A 120 5.91 -3.87 1.84
C ASN A 120 4.95 -2.90 2.58
N GLY A 121 5.34 -1.64 2.73
CA GLY A 121 4.55 -0.60 3.40
C GLY A 121 4.42 -0.77 4.92
N GLY A 122 5.05 -1.78 5.52
CA GLY A 122 5.02 -2.01 6.97
C GLY A 122 3.66 -2.46 7.50
N LEU A 123 2.76 -2.92 6.63
CA LEU A 123 1.43 -3.36 7.01
C LEU A 123 1.43 -4.83 7.48
N SER A 124 0.67 -5.08 8.53
CA SER A 124 0.45 -6.42 9.09
C SER A 124 -0.89 -6.97 8.64
N TYR A 125 -0.93 -8.19 8.12
CA TYR A 125 -2.13 -8.76 7.54
C TYR A 125 -2.55 -10.05 8.24
N VAL A 126 -3.85 -10.33 8.17
CA VAL A 126 -4.42 -11.64 8.43
C VAL A 126 -5.47 -11.94 7.37
N GLN A 127 -5.39 -13.11 6.73
CA GLN A 127 -6.34 -13.48 5.68
C GLN A 127 -7.46 -14.33 6.24
N TYR A 128 -8.70 -14.05 5.87
CA TYR A 128 -9.87 -14.81 6.31
C TYR A 128 -10.80 -15.09 5.14
N LEU A 129 -11.45 -16.26 5.16
CA LEU A 129 -12.55 -16.52 4.23
C LEU A 129 -13.63 -15.45 4.43
N MET A 130 -14.09 -14.85 3.33
CA MET A 130 -15.21 -13.92 3.35
C MET A 130 -16.41 -14.56 2.70
N CYS A 131 -17.51 -14.60 3.43
CA CYS A 131 -18.77 -15.11 2.92
C CYS A 131 -19.83 -14.02 2.94
N GLU A 132 -20.75 -14.13 2.00
CA GLU A 132 -21.95 -13.34 1.86
C GLU A 132 -23.16 -14.23 2.15
N GLU A 133 -24.07 -13.71 2.95
CA GLU A 133 -25.35 -14.33 3.25
C GLU A 133 -26.15 -14.50 1.96
N SER A 134 -26.73 -15.68 1.75
CA SER A 134 -27.67 -15.87 0.65
C SER A 134 -28.90 -15.00 0.87
N ILE A 135 -29.63 -14.70 -0.21
CA ILE A 135 -30.90 -13.99 -0.07
C ILE A 135 -31.82 -14.89 0.78
N PRO A 136 -32.33 -14.41 1.93
CA PRO A 136 -33.26 -15.19 2.75
C PRO A 136 -34.49 -15.59 1.94
N GLN A 137 -35.11 -16.73 2.27
CA GLN A 137 -36.37 -17.11 1.63
C GLN A 137 -37.46 -16.07 1.96
N ALA A 138 -38.50 -16.01 1.11
CA ALA A 138 -39.60 -15.08 1.34
C ALA A 138 -40.23 -15.31 2.72
N GLY A 139 -40.22 -14.28 3.57
CA GLY A 139 -40.74 -14.34 4.94
C GLY A 139 -39.69 -14.65 6.02
N GLU A 140 -38.48 -15.05 5.64
CA GLU A 140 -37.36 -15.23 6.59
C GLU A 140 -36.56 -13.93 6.76
N PRO A 141 -36.20 -13.54 7.99
CA PRO A 141 -35.33 -12.40 8.21
C PRO A 141 -33.88 -12.74 7.84
N SER A 142 -33.10 -11.74 7.42
CA SER A 142 -31.64 -11.87 7.38
C SER A 142 -31.09 -12.14 8.78
N LEU A 143 -30.12 -13.04 8.90
CA LEU A 143 -29.43 -13.38 10.14
C LEU A 143 -28.76 -12.17 10.79
N SER A 144 -28.50 -11.10 10.03
CA SER A 144 -28.01 -9.83 10.56
C SER A 144 -28.90 -9.26 11.69
N ILE A 145 -30.21 -9.58 11.72
CA ILE A 145 -31.09 -9.12 12.80
C ILE A 145 -30.74 -9.72 14.16
N PHE A 146 -29.92 -10.77 14.23
CA PHE A 146 -29.58 -11.46 15.47
C PHE A 146 -28.26 -11.00 16.09
N LEU A 147 -27.47 -10.17 15.40
CA LEU A 147 -26.24 -9.59 15.95
C LEU A 147 -26.51 -8.64 17.15
N PRO A 148 -25.57 -8.44 18.09
CA PRO A 148 -25.74 -7.43 19.13
C PRO A 148 -25.88 -5.99 18.60
N ARG A 149 -26.55 -5.12 19.36
CA ARG A 149 -26.52 -3.67 19.10
C ARG A 149 -25.06 -3.18 19.12
N ASN A 150 -24.73 -2.19 18.30
CA ASN A 150 -23.37 -1.67 18.08
C ASN A 150 -22.41 -2.64 17.36
N SER A 151 -22.89 -3.79 16.87
CA SER A 151 -22.15 -4.55 15.87
C SER A 151 -21.98 -3.73 14.60
N VAL A 152 -20.79 -3.77 14.02
CA VAL A 152 -20.44 -3.17 12.74
C VAL A 152 -20.18 -4.31 11.76
N GLN A 153 -20.84 -4.28 10.62
CA GLN A 153 -20.75 -5.32 9.60
C GLN A 153 -20.76 -4.72 8.19
N TRP A 154 -20.18 -5.46 7.25
CA TRP A 154 -20.16 -5.11 5.84
C TRP A 154 -21.41 -5.64 5.13
N PHE A 155 -21.91 -4.90 4.15
CA PHE A 155 -23.05 -5.28 3.32
C PHE A 155 -22.77 -5.00 1.84
N SER A 156 -23.24 -5.89 0.98
CA SER A 156 -23.15 -5.75 -0.49
C SER A 156 -24.32 -4.98 -1.10
N GLY A 157 -25.28 -4.54 -0.28
CA GLY A 157 -26.45 -3.79 -0.74
C GLY A 157 -26.20 -2.30 -0.93
N ARG A 158 -27.13 -1.67 -1.65
CA ARG A 158 -27.12 -0.22 -1.89
C ARG A 158 -27.46 0.60 -0.63
N THR A 159 -28.13 -0.01 0.36
CA THR A 159 -28.53 0.62 1.63
C THR A 159 -28.26 -0.33 2.80
N CYS A 160 -28.24 0.19 4.03
CA CYS A 160 -28.24 -0.66 5.22
C CYS A 160 -29.63 -1.30 5.41
N PRO A 161 -29.72 -2.55 5.88
CA PRO A 161 -31.00 -3.19 6.17
C PRO A 161 -31.74 -2.50 7.33
N THR A 162 -33.04 -2.79 7.48
CA THR A 162 -33.85 -2.29 8.59
C THR A 162 -33.21 -2.65 9.94
N GLY A 163 -33.17 -1.68 10.88
CA GLY A 163 -32.50 -1.86 12.17
C GLY A 163 -30.98 -1.65 12.12
N TRP A 164 -30.47 -1.15 11.00
CA TRP A 164 -29.09 -0.75 10.79
C TRP A 164 -29.02 0.65 10.19
N GLU A 165 -27.92 1.35 10.44
CA GLU A 165 -27.60 2.64 9.82
C GLU A 165 -26.18 2.60 9.26
N THR A 166 -25.82 3.54 8.37
CA THR A 166 -24.45 3.58 7.85
C THR A 166 -23.47 3.98 8.95
N TYR A 167 -22.39 3.22 9.10
CA TYR A 167 -21.34 3.56 10.05
C TYR A 167 -20.40 4.62 9.49
N LYS A 168 -20.76 5.89 9.70
CA LYS A 168 -20.09 7.08 9.16
C LYS A 168 -18.55 7.11 9.31
N PRO A 169 -17.94 6.64 10.42
CA PRO A 169 -16.48 6.62 10.54
C PRO A 169 -15.77 5.83 9.43
N LEU A 170 -16.41 4.81 8.84
CA LEU A 170 -15.81 3.98 7.78
C LEU A 170 -16.00 4.54 6.37
N VAL A 171 -16.81 5.58 6.17
CA VAL A 171 -17.11 6.14 4.82
C VAL A 171 -16.63 7.59 4.65
N ASN A 172 -16.44 8.33 5.74
CA ASN A 172 -15.92 9.70 5.68
C ASN A 172 -14.49 9.74 5.11
N GLY A 173 -14.08 10.84 4.48
CA GLY A 173 -12.69 11.06 4.05
C GLY A 173 -12.23 10.11 2.93
N GLY A 174 -13.12 9.71 2.01
CA GLY A 174 -12.79 8.81 0.91
C GLY A 174 -12.87 7.32 1.24
N GLY A 175 -13.37 6.97 2.44
CA GLY A 175 -13.54 5.59 2.90
C GLY A 175 -12.37 5.08 3.73
N ARG A 176 -12.65 4.22 4.71
CA ARG A 176 -11.67 3.61 5.61
C ARG A 176 -11.87 2.10 5.69
N THR A 177 -10.86 1.38 6.17
CA THR A 177 -11.00 -0.03 6.55
C THR A 177 -11.14 -0.20 8.06
N ILE A 178 -11.33 -1.43 8.52
CA ILE A 178 -11.35 -1.77 9.95
C ILE A 178 -10.01 -2.39 10.32
N LEU A 179 -9.41 -1.90 11.42
CA LEU A 179 -8.30 -2.56 12.09
C LEU A 179 -8.82 -3.17 13.41
N PRO A 180 -8.76 -4.50 13.61
CA PRO A 180 -9.03 -5.12 14.90
C PRO A 180 -8.15 -4.51 15.99
N LEU A 181 -8.77 -4.17 17.13
CA LEU A 181 -8.05 -3.55 18.25
C LEU A 181 -6.74 -4.29 18.58
N PRO A 182 -5.61 -3.56 18.66
CA PRO A 182 -4.34 -4.08 19.18
C PRO A 182 -4.49 -4.77 20.54
N ARG A 183 -3.54 -5.65 20.88
CA ARG A 183 -3.58 -6.40 22.16
C ARG A 183 -3.44 -5.48 23.38
N ASP A 184 -2.70 -4.40 23.20
CA ASP A 184 -2.41 -3.34 24.18
C ASP A 184 -3.34 -2.13 24.03
N ALA A 185 -4.37 -2.21 23.17
CA ALA A 185 -5.32 -1.14 22.96
C ALA A 185 -5.91 -0.69 24.30
N GLN A 186 -6.00 0.62 24.53
CA GLN A 186 -6.77 1.15 25.66
C GLN A 186 -8.26 1.23 25.31
N ALA A 187 -9.14 1.37 26.31
CA ALA A 187 -10.58 1.50 26.07
C ALA A 187 -10.93 2.66 25.11
N SER A 188 -10.15 3.75 25.16
CA SER A 188 -10.25 4.92 24.27
C SER A 188 -9.97 4.60 22.80
N ALA A 189 -9.25 3.52 22.49
CA ALA A 189 -8.94 3.11 21.13
C ALA A 189 -10.16 2.49 20.41
N ALA A 190 -11.19 2.05 21.14
CA ALA A 190 -12.40 1.48 20.54
C ALA A 190 -13.19 2.57 19.78
N GLY A 191 -13.31 2.40 18.46
CA GLY A 191 -13.90 3.37 17.56
C GLY A 191 -12.97 4.52 17.16
N ALA A 192 -11.69 4.47 17.55
CA ALA A 192 -10.71 5.48 17.16
C ALA A 192 -10.53 5.51 15.65
N VAL A 193 -10.55 6.72 15.09
CA VAL A 193 -10.35 6.98 13.67
C VAL A 193 -8.90 7.36 13.46
N VAL A 194 -8.18 6.59 12.66
CA VAL A 194 -6.85 6.93 12.20
C VAL A 194 -6.96 7.36 10.76
N ASN A 195 -6.75 8.66 10.54
CA ASN A 195 -6.67 9.20 9.20
C ASN A 195 -5.34 8.80 8.58
N GLY A 196 -5.41 8.42 7.32
CA GLY A 196 -4.23 8.23 6.50
C GLY A 196 -3.91 9.49 5.72
N ASN A 197 -2.63 9.67 5.45
CA ASN A 197 -2.21 10.54 4.38
C ASN A 197 -1.78 9.64 3.22
N ASP A 198 -2.55 9.64 2.14
CA ASP A 198 -2.22 8.90 0.90
C ASP A 198 -0.94 9.47 0.24
N GLN A 199 -0.45 10.60 0.74
CA GLN A 199 0.84 11.19 0.40
C GLN A 199 1.76 11.14 1.62
N HIS A 200 2.75 10.25 1.59
CA HIS A 200 3.89 10.31 2.50
C HIS A 200 5.18 10.60 1.73
N THR A 201 6.12 11.26 2.39
CA THR A 201 7.38 11.72 1.80
C THR A 201 8.55 11.10 2.54
N HIS A 202 9.41 10.38 1.84
CA HIS A 202 10.61 9.85 2.46
C HIS A 202 11.73 10.88 2.38
N GLY A 203 12.34 11.23 3.52
CA GLY A 203 13.65 11.87 3.49
C GLY A 203 14.67 10.85 3.01
N LEU A 204 15.18 11.00 1.78
CA LEU A 204 16.34 10.25 1.32
C LEU A 204 17.58 11.07 1.62
N SER A 205 18.37 10.61 2.59
CA SER A 205 19.59 11.27 3.00
C SER A 205 20.79 10.63 2.31
N PHE A 206 21.45 11.42 1.47
CA PHE A 206 22.74 11.05 0.92
C PHE A 206 23.86 11.62 1.80
N ASN A 207 24.57 10.74 2.52
CA ASN A 207 25.71 11.04 3.40
C ASN A 207 25.37 11.96 4.60
N ASP A 208 24.68 11.39 5.59
CA ASP A 208 24.42 12.05 6.88
C ASP A 208 25.68 12.03 7.78
N LYS A 209 25.96 13.14 8.46
CA LYS A 209 27.14 13.33 9.32
C LYS A 209 27.10 12.52 10.60
N GLU A 210 25.92 12.19 11.13
CA GLU A 210 25.77 11.31 12.29
C GLU A 210 25.90 9.82 11.89
N ASN A 211 25.79 9.50 10.59
CA ASN A 211 25.82 8.15 10.02
C ASN A 211 26.77 8.05 8.81
N ALA A 212 27.96 8.66 8.90
CA ALA A 212 28.92 8.89 7.82
C ALA A 212 29.54 7.63 7.14
N GLN A 213 28.86 6.49 7.14
CA GLN A 213 29.29 5.24 6.51
C GLN A 213 28.36 4.70 5.41
N LYS A 214 27.32 5.44 4.97
CA LYS A 214 26.32 4.88 4.05
C LYS A 214 26.35 5.38 2.61
N ILE A 215 27.40 6.10 2.19
CA ILE A 215 27.72 6.24 0.76
C ILE A 215 29.12 5.70 0.52
N ASN A 216 29.19 4.51 -0.05
CA ASN A 216 30.33 4.14 -0.88
C ASN A 216 29.99 4.53 -2.31
N LEU A 217 30.59 5.62 -2.80
CA LEU A 217 30.86 5.73 -4.24
C LEU A 217 31.94 4.70 -4.55
N THR A 218 31.54 3.43 -4.59
CA THR A 218 32.42 2.34 -4.96
C THR A 218 32.67 2.43 -6.45
N THR A 219 33.82 2.96 -6.83
CA THR A 219 34.39 2.72 -8.16
C THR A 219 34.57 1.21 -8.29
N VAL A 220 33.90 0.58 -9.25
CA VAL A 220 34.09 -0.85 -9.50
C VAL A 220 35.58 -1.09 -9.77
N LYS A 221 36.16 -2.00 -9.00
CA LYS A 221 37.61 -2.24 -8.79
C LYS A 221 38.42 -2.60 -10.05
N GLU A 222 37.83 -2.55 -11.23
CA GLU A 222 38.38 -3.03 -12.50
C GLU A 222 38.78 -1.91 -13.46
N ASP A 223 38.39 -0.65 -13.20
CA ASP A 223 38.85 0.50 -13.99
C ASP A 223 40.30 0.84 -13.61
N LYS A 224 41.23 0.14 -14.26
CA LYS A 224 42.66 0.44 -14.23
C LYS A 224 42.87 1.85 -14.78
N THR A 225 43.20 2.80 -13.91
CA THR A 225 43.74 4.10 -14.31
C THR A 225 45.13 3.87 -14.90
N TYR A 226 45.22 3.81 -16.23
CA TYR A 226 46.52 3.73 -16.91
C TYR A 226 47.10 5.13 -17.07
N PHE A 227 48.19 5.41 -16.36
CA PHE A 227 49.12 6.47 -16.71
C PHE A 227 50.10 5.95 -17.77
N ALA A 228 49.96 6.38 -19.02
CA ALA A 228 51.02 6.21 -20.01
C ALA A 228 52.01 7.38 -19.87
N ASN A 229 53.03 7.21 -19.03
CA ASN A 229 54.18 8.10 -18.99
C ASN A 229 55.15 7.73 -20.15
N PRO A 230 55.43 8.61 -21.13
CA PRO A 230 56.37 8.31 -22.21
C PRO A 230 57.83 8.18 -21.74
N PHE A 231 58.15 8.51 -20.49
CA PHE A 231 59.53 8.52 -19.97
C PHE A 231 59.84 7.53 -18.84
N LYS A 232 58.90 6.65 -18.44
CA LYS A 232 59.15 5.40 -17.66
C LYS A 232 57.82 4.77 -17.24
N THR A 233 57.64 3.49 -17.53
CA THR A 233 56.55 2.64 -17.01
C THR A 233 56.71 2.45 -15.50
N THR A 234 56.24 3.41 -14.70
CA THR A 234 56.10 3.25 -13.25
C THR A 234 54.62 3.32 -12.90
N ASN A 235 54.19 2.34 -12.12
CA ASN A 235 52.82 2.15 -11.67
C ASN A 235 52.52 3.15 -10.53
N LEU A 236 52.48 4.44 -10.86
CA LEU A 236 52.12 5.55 -9.96
C LEU A 236 50.60 5.63 -9.70
N ALA A 237 49.83 4.68 -10.21
CA ALA A 237 48.38 4.70 -10.26
C ALA A 237 47.68 4.53 -8.90
N SER A 238 48.32 3.99 -7.86
CA SER A 238 47.66 3.77 -6.56
C SER A 238 47.78 4.93 -5.57
N GLY A 239 48.74 5.85 -5.75
CA GLY A 239 49.01 6.94 -4.79
C GLY A 239 48.44 8.30 -5.16
N PHE A 240 47.99 8.49 -6.41
CA PHE A 240 47.68 9.82 -6.97
C PHE A 240 46.28 9.94 -7.59
N VAL A 241 45.42 8.92 -7.45
CA VAL A 241 44.01 9.09 -7.80
C VAL A 241 43.44 10.15 -6.86
N PRO A 242 42.91 11.28 -7.36
CA PRO A 242 42.24 12.24 -6.50
C PRO A 242 41.12 11.49 -5.76
N ALA A 243 41.29 11.33 -4.44
CA ALA A 243 40.26 10.77 -3.61
C ALA A 243 39.05 11.72 -3.70
N PHE A 244 37.93 11.21 -4.22
CA PHE A 244 36.63 11.82 -4.02
C PHE A 244 36.31 11.69 -2.53
N SER A 245 36.85 12.61 -1.73
CA SER A 245 36.86 12.46 -0.27
C SER A 245 35.59 12.95 0.39
N ASP A 246 34.80 13.81 -0.26
CA ASP A 246 33.58 14.34 0.36
C ASP A 246 32.53 14.70 -0.69
N THR A 247 31.38 14.01 -0.67
CA THR A 247 30.12 14.71 -0.93
C THR A 247 30.02 15.83 0.09
N SER A 248 29.45 16.99 -0.29
CA SER A 248 29.43 18.17 0.58
C SER A 248 29.07 17.80 2.02
N ALA A 249 29.75 18.40 3.00
CA ALA A 249 29.52 18.19 4.44
C ALA A 249 28.09 18.53 4.94
N GLN A 250 27.19 18.84 4.01
CA GLN A 250 25.75 18.92 4.18
C GLN A 250 25.18 17.72 3.43
N GLY A 251 24.73 16.70 4.16
CA GLY A 251 24.02 15.58 3.57
C GLY A 251 22.89 16.10 2.69
N VAL A 252 22.76 15.55 1.49
CA VAL A 252 21.71 15.97 0.57
C VAL A 252 20.46 15.22 0.98
N ARG A 253 19.58 15.87 1.73
CA ARG A 253 18.23 15.37 1.97
C ARG A 253 17.40 15.68 0.74
N SER A 254 16.96 14.65 0.03
CA SER A 254 15.95 14.80 -1.00
C SER A 254 14.68 14.14 -0.51
N ASP A 255 13.63 14.93 -0.33
CA ASP A 255 12.32 14.37 -0.02
C ASP A 255 11.77 13.70 -1.29
N ILE A 256 11.70 12.38 -1.29
CA ILE A 256 11.05 11.62 -2.35
C ILE A 256 9.56 11.62 -2.05
N GLU A 257 8.83 12.41 -2.83
CA GLU A 257 7.37 12.38 -2.82
C GLU A 257 6.89 11.10 -3.52
N ALA A 258 5.93 10.42 -2.91
CA ALA A 258 5.18 9.33 -3.54
C ALA A 258 4.26 9.86 -4.67
N LYS A 259 4.82 10.48 -5.72
CA LYS A 259 4.06 10.87 -6.92
C LYS A 259 4.00 9.70 -7.87
N ASN A 260 3.02 8.82 -7.65
CA ASN A 260 2.26 8.05 -8.65
C ASN A 260 1.61 6.82 -8.00
N GLY A 261 0.34 6.96 -7.63
CA GLY A 261 -0.82 6.25 -8.19
C GLY A 261 -0.91 4.72 -8.20
N ASN A 262 0.13 3.96 -7.87
CA ASN A 262 -0.04 2.52 -7.70
C ASN A 262 -0.70 2.31 -6.33
N VAL A 263 -1.97 1.91 -6.36
CA VAL A 263 -2.72 1.52 -5.17
C VAL A 263 -1.97 0.36 -4.52
N LEU A 264 -1.12 0.68 -3.55
CA LEU A 264 -0.26 -0.32 -2.91
C LEU A 264 -1.10 -1.37 -2.19
N VAL A 265 -2.18 -0.92 -1.55
CA VAL A 265 -3.03 -1.77 -0.74
C VAL A 265 -4.30 -2.02 -1.54
N PRO A 266 -4.45 -3.19 -2.17
CA PRO A 266 -5.62 -3.47 -2.96
C PRO A 266 -6.84 -3.60 -2.05
N TYR A 267 -7.94 -2.99 -2.47
CA TYR A 267 -9.19 -3.03 -1.71
C TYR A 267 -10.40 -3.25 -2.61
N THR A 268 -11.48 -3.75 -2.01
CA THR A 268 -12.82 -3.77 -2.60
C THR A 268 -13.77 -2.99 -1.72
N TYR A 269 -14.81 -2.41 -2.32
CA TYR A 269 -15.75 -1.57 -1.60
C TYR A 269 -16.95 -2.37 -1.06
N LEU A 270 -17.27 -2.15 0.21
CA LEU A 270 -18.53 -2.61 0.83
C LEU A 270 -19.16 -1.49 1.63
N ARG A 271 -20.46 -1.61 1.90
CA ARG A 271 -21.18 -0.66 2.75
C ARG A 271 -20.99 -1.07 4.22
N PRO A 272 -20.40 -0.21 5.06
CA PRO A 272 -20.33 -0.48 6.49
C PRO A 272 -21.63 -0.04 7.16
N CYS A 273 -22.28 -0.94 7.89
CA CYS A 273 -23.45 -0.61 8.68
C CYS A 273 -23.21 -0.92 10.14
N VAL A 274 -23.79 -0.11 11.03
CA VAL A 274 -23.84 -0.34 12.46
C VAL A 274 -25.25 -0.68 12.90
N LYS A 275 -25.37 -1.69 13.77
CA LYS A 275 -26.66 -2.17 14.23
C LYS A 275 -27.25 -1.24 15.28
N THR A 276 -28.48 -0.81 15.06
CA THR A 276 -29.23 0.09 15.95
C THR A 276 -30.33 -0.63 16.74
N SER A 277 -30.91 -1.71 16.18
CA SER A 277 -31.96 -2.50 16.82
C SER A 277 -31.45 -3.34 18.00
N LYS A 278 -32.38 -3.76 18.87
CA LYS A 278 -32.09 -4.50 20.11
C LYS A 278 -32.30 -6.02 20.00
N THR A 279 -32.84 -6.52 18.89
CA THR A 279 -33.02 -7.97 18.67
C THR A 279 -31.66 -8.66 18.72
N VAL A 280 -31.52 -9.75 19.47
CA VAL A 280 -30.27 -10.52 19.57
C VAL A 280 -30.62 -11.99 19.71
N ASN A 281 -29.96 -12.85 18.93
CA ASN A 281 -30.01 -14.30 19.11
C ASN A 281 -28.74 -14.95 18.51
N ILE A 282 -27.66 -14.99 19.30
CA ILE A 282 -26.36 -15.46 18.80
C ILE A 282 -26.40 -16.92 18.33
N ALA A 283 -27.32 -17.74 18.87
CA ALA A 283 -27.45 -19.16 18.50
C ALA A 283 -27.92 -19.37 17.04
N GLU A 284 -28.58 -18.38 16.44
CA GLU A 284 -29.00 -18.43 15.03
C GLU A 284 -27.89 -18.02 14.06
N LEU A 285 -26.78 -17.48 14.58
CA LEU A 285 -25.67 -17.04 13.75
C LEU A 285 -24.75 -18.22 13.40
N PRO A 286 -24.16 -18.25 12.19
CA PRO A 286 -23.27 -19.34 11.82
C PRO A 286 -22.04 -19.41 12.74
N PRO A 287 -21.66 -20.60 13.22
CA PRO A 287 -20.43 -20.80 13.97
C PRO A 287 -19.21 -20.24 13.23
N GLY A 288 -18.34 -19.55 13.95
CA GLY A 288 -17.15 -18.93 13.37
C GLY A 288 -17.40 -17.65 12.56
N MET A 289 -18.64 -17.18 12.41
CA MET A 289 -18.90 -15.87 11.76
C MET A 289 -18.28 -14.73 12.58
N GLY A 290 -17.48 -13.89 11.92
CA GLY A 290 -16.85 -12.72 12.51
C GLY A 290 -17.75 -11.48 12.49
N SER A 291 -17.71 -10.71 13.57
CA SER A 291 -18.40 -9.42 13.69
C SER A 291 -17.50 -8.41 14.41
N PHE A 292 -17.55 -7.16 13.97
CA PHE A 292 -16.88 -6.06 14.65
C PHE A 292 -17.84 -5.39 15.63
N THR A 293 -17.32 -4.78 16.69
CA THR A 293 -18.13 -3.97 17.61
C THR A 293 -17.41 -2.68 17.96
N LYS A 294 -18.21 -1.64 18.23
CA LYS A 294 -17.73 -0.36 18.77
C LYS A 294 -17.24 -0.48 20.21
N GLY A 295 -17.60 -1.56 20.91
CA GLY A 295 -17.16 -1.81 22.28
C GLY A 295 -15.70 -2.24 22.35
N TYR A 296 -15.11 -2.12 23.53
CA TYR A 296 -13.76 -2.60 23.82
C TYR A 296 -13.71 -4.13 24.07
N ALA A 297 -14.84 -4.70 24.50
CA ALA A 297 -15.02 -6.13 24.73
C ALA A 297 -16.04 -6.73 23.75
N CYS A 298 -15.97 -8.04 23.56
CA CYS A 298 -17.00 -8.75 22.81
C CYS A 298 -18.31 -8.80 23.60
N PRO A 299 -19.47 -8.58 22.94
CA PRO A 299 -20.76 -8.78 23.58
C PRO A 299 -20.92 -10.22 24.09
N THR A 300 -21.79 -10.40 25.07
CA THR A 300 -22.12 -11.73 25.62
C THR A 300 -22.46 -12.72 24.51
N GLY A 301 -21.88 -13.91 24.59
CA GLY A 301 -22.06 -14.98 23.60
C GLY A 301 -21.09 -14.93 22.41
N LEU A 302 -20.25 -13.90 22.29
CA LEU A 302 -19.21 -13.82 21.26
C LEU A 302 -17.80 -13.93 21.86
N ASN A 303 -16.89 -14.56 21.13
CA ASN A 303 -15.49 -14.76 21.52
C ASN A 303 -14.56 -13.77 20.82
N SER A 304 -13.52 -13.31 21.51
CA SER A 304 -12.49 -12.45 20.91
C SER A 304 -11.67 -13.19 19.86
N VAL A 305 -11.35 -12.53 18.75
CA VAL A 305 -10.44 -13.04 17.71
C VAL A 305 -9.04 -12.46 17.94
N THR A 306 -8.27 -13.08 18.83
CA THR A 306 -6.96 -12.55 19.26
C THR A 306 -5.85 -12.66 18.21
N SER A 307 -6.03 -13.52 17.20
CA SER A 307 -5.10 -13.65 16.07
C SER A 307 -5.13 -12.45 15.12
N ALA A 308 -6.24 -11.70 15.10
CA ALA A 308 -6.40 -10.52 14.23
C ALA A 308 -5.95 -9.21 14.88
N ALA A 309 -5.70 -9.19 16.19
CA ALA A 309 -5.41 -7.97 16.94
C ALA A 309 -4.21 -7.23 16.34
N GLY A 310 -4.41 -5.97 15.92
CA GLY A 310 -3.38 -5.15 15.28
C GLY A 310 -3.04 -5.54 13.83
N ARG A 311 -3.82 -6.40 13.17
CA ARG A 311 -3.58 -6.86 11.79
C ARG A 311 -4.77 -6.53 10.88
N PHE A 312 -4.51 -6.02 9.69
CA PHE A 312 -5.54 -5.73 8.69
C PHE A 312 -6.17 -7.02 8.16
N PRO A 313 -7.48 -7.24 8.36
CA PRO A 313 -8.18 -8.38 7.81
C PRO A 313 -8.33 -8.25 6.30
N LEU A 314 -7.85 -9.24 5.55
CA LEU A 314 -8.05 -9.32 4.11
C LEU A 314 -8.88 -10.56 3.74
N GLY A 315 -9.59 -10.49 2.63
CA GLY A 315 -10.28 -11.68 2.11
C GLY A 315 -9.29 -12.71 1.59
N LEU A 316 -9.60 -13.99 1.82
CA LEU A 316 -8.73 -15.11 1.47
C LEU A 316 -8.32 -15.04 -0.02
N PRO A 317 -7.01 -15.05 -0.34
CA PRO A 317 -6.53 -14.96 -1.72
C PRO A 317 -7.07 -16.07 -2.64
N PRO A 318 -7.09 -15.84 -3.96
CA PRO A 318 -7.41 -16.91 -4.90
C PRO A 318 -6.34 -18.01 -4.84
N GLN A 319 -6.76 -19.27 -4.95
CA GLN A 319 -5.84 -20.39 -5.09
C GLN A 319 -5.17 -20.34 -6.46
N LEU A 320 -3.84 -20.29 -6.48
CA LEU A 320 -3.04 -20.39 -7.69
C LEU A 320 -2.76 -21.85 -8.04
N ALA A 321 -2.76 -22.19 -9.32
CA ALA A 321 -2.46 -23.54 -9.79
C ALA A 321 -1.04 -23.96 -9.34
N GLY A 322 -0.91 -25.17 -8.80
CA GLY A 322 0.37 -25.71 -8.32
C GLY A 322 0.90 -25.09 -7.01
N LYS A 323 0.13 -24.21 -6.35
CA LYS A 323 0.46 -23.67 -5.02
C LYS A 323 -0.43 -24.29 -3.93
N PRO A 324 0.05 -24.33 -2.67
CA PRO A 324 -0.80 -24.68 -1.53
C PRO A 324 -2.05 -23.81 -1.49
N LYS A 325 -3.14 -24.37 -0.98
CA LYS A 325 -4.39 -23.63 -0.85
C LYS A 325 -4.25 -22.61 0.28
N PRO A 326 -4.65 -21.34 0.06
CA PRO A 326 -4.65 -20.34 1.12
C PRO A 326 -5.50 -20.79 2.31
N LEU A 327 -5.00 -20.55 3.52
CA LEU A 327 -5.68 -20.90 4.78
C LEU A 327 -6.24 -19.66 5.46
N SER A 328 -7.45 -19.78 5.99
CA SER A 328 -8.08 -18.74 6.80
C SER A 328 -7.40 -18.68 8.17
N GLY A 329 -7.05 -17.48 8.63
CA GLY A 329 -6.29 -17.22 9.85
C GLY A 329 -4.78 -17.05 9.65
N THR A 330 -4.25 -17.26 8.44
CA THR A 330 -2.82 -17.07 8.18
C THR A 330 -2.43 -15.59 8.31
N THR A 331 -1.39 -15.31 9.09
CA THR A 331 -0.84 -13.97 9.29
C THR A 331 0.45 -13.78 8.49
N PHE A 332 0.66 -12.59 7.93
CA PHE A 332 1.87 -12.25 7.17
C PHE A 332 2.09 -10.73 7.13
N GLY A 333 3.17 -10.30 6.48
CA GLY A 333 3.58 -8.89 6.46
C GLY A 333 4.36 -8.50 7.72
N ALA A 334 4.21 -7.26 8.16
CA ALA A 334 4.88 -6.75 9.35
C ALA A 334 4.28 -7.30 10.66
N ASP A 335 4.92 -6.97 11.77
CA ASP A 335 4.39 -7.25 13.11
C ASP A 335 3.05 -6.53 13.36
N PRO A 336 2.17 -7.09 14.22
CA PRO A 336 0.92 -6.43 14.58
C PRO A 336 1.16 -5.01 15.11
N LEU A 337 0.28 -4.10 14.70
CA LEU A 337 0.26 -2.76 15.26
C LEU A 337 -0.08 -2.81 16.75
N THR A 338 0.64 -2.00 17.51
CA THR A 338 0.35 -1.65 18.90
C THR A 338 -0.62 -0.46 18.95
N SER A 339 -1.20 -0.19 20.12
CA SER A 339 -2.09 0.96 20.31
C SER A 339 -1.39 2.25 19.89
N GLU A 340 -2.11 3.10 19.15
CA GLU A 340 -1.61 4.41 18.67
C GLU A 340 -0.39 4.37 17.73
N SER A 341 0.11 3.17 17.39
CA SER A 341 1.18 3.01 16.40
C SER A 341 0.66 3.15 14.98
N ASN A 342 1.52 3.69 14.12
CA ASN A 342 1.30 3.71 12.68
C ASN A 342 2.22 2.69 12.01
N PRO A 343 1.78 2.03 10.93
CA PRO A 343 2.67 1.21 10.09
C PRO A 343 3.85 2.04 9.63
N GLN A 344 5.08 1.54 9.78
CA GLN A 344 6.29 2.22 9.32
C GLN A 344 7.04 1.35 8.32
N HIS A 345 7.63 1.99 7.31
CA HIS A 345 8.49 1.33 6.35
C HIS A 345 9.57 2.28 5.85
N LEU A 346 10.59 1.69 5.23
CA LEU A 346 11.67 2.40 4.56
C LEU A 346 11.91 1.77 3.18
N HIS A 347 12.69 2.47 2.37
CA HIS A 347 13.24 1.99 1.13
C HIS A 347 14.76 2.16 1.14
N SER A 348 15.42 1.39 0.31
CA SER A 348 16.81 1.64 -0.08
C SER A 348 16.87 2.10 -1.53
N ALA A 349 17.98 2.71 -1.92
CA ALA A 349 18.27 3.11 -3.29
C ALA A 349 19.66 2.58 -3.65
N ASP A 350 19.78 1.97 -4.84
CA ASP A 350 21.06 1.64 -5.46
C ASP A 350 20.98 2.05 -6.94
N ILE A 351 21.35 3.31 -7.23
CA ILE A 351 21.13 3.94 -8.53
C ILE A 351 22.47 4.16 -9.22
N PRO A 352 22.72 3.55 -10.40
CA PRO A 352 23.89 3.88 -11.22
C PRO A 352 23.91 5.37 -11.59
N VAL A 353 25.05 6.02 -11.40
CA VAL A 353 25.25 7.43 -11.77
C VAL A 353 26.40 7.55 -12.77
N THR A 354 26.22 8.42 -13.75
CA THR A 354 27.28 8.75 -14.70
C THR A 354 27.97 10.02 -14.25
N LEU A 355 29.20 9.89 -13.79
CA LEU A 355 30.09 11.01 -13.58
C LEU A 355 30.78 11.30 -14.92
N ASN A 356 30.17 12.16 -15.74
CA ASN A 356 30.73 12.53 -17.05
C ASN A 356 32.21 12.92 -16.89
N ASN A 357 33.04 12.54 -17.87
CA ASN A 357 34.50 12.68 -17.86
C ASN A 357 35.02 14.01 -17.24
N TRP A 358 35.46 13.98 -15.99
CA TRP A 358 36.16 15.10 -15.35
C TRP A 358 37.66 14.90 -15.41
N GLY A 359 38.17 14.84 -16.65
CA GLY A 359 39.59 14.90 -16.95
C GLY A 359 40.11 16.34 -16.85
N ALA A 360 41.36 16.51 -16.41
CA ALA A 360 42.02 17.81 -16.52
C ALA A 360 42.45 18.04 -17.97
N ASP A 361 41.79 18.95 -18.69
CA ASP A 361 42.37 19.56 -19.87
C ASP A 361 43.35 20.63 -19.38
N GLN A 362 44.60 20.26 -19.15
CA GLN A 362 45.68 21.24 -19.23
C GLN A 362 46.21 21.15 -20.65
N LYS A 363 45.87 22.15 -21.46
CA LYS A 363 46.52 22.40 -22.76
C LYS A 363 48.02 22.11 -22.63
N PRO A 364 48.54 21.04 -23.27
CA PRO A 364 49.95 20.78 -23.23
C PRO A 364 50.63 21.75 -24.20
N ILE A 365 51.69 22.42 -23.74
CA ILE A 365 52.63 23.06 -24.66
C ILE A 365 53.30 21.97 -25.54
N ILE A 366 53.27 20.67 -25.14
CA ILE A 366 53.83 19.54 -25.90
C ILE A 366 53.15 18.17 -25.53
N GLY A 367 52.32 17.57 -26.40
CA GLY A 367 51.90 16.13 -26.38
C GLY A 367 50.68 15.70 -25.52
N PRO A 368 49.88 14.67 -25.93
CA PRO A 368 48.49 14.50 -25.46
C PRO A 368 48.38 13.73 -24.14
N TRP A 369 48.25 14.45 -23.02
CA TRP A 369 47.73 13.89 -21.78
C TRP A 369 46.20 13.80 -21.87
N ARG A 370 45.66 12.58 -21.93
CA ARG A 370 44.21 12.34 -21.81
C ARG A 370 43.94 11.66 -20.47
N TYR A 371 43.29 12.38 -19.57
CA TYR A 371 42.66 11.76 -18.41
C TYR A 371 41.38 11.08 -18.88
N VAL A 372 41.30 9.76 -18.73
CA VAL A 372 40.07 9.01 -18.93
C VAL A 372 39.25 9.17 -17.66
N GLY A 373 38.04 9.73 -17.77
CA GLY A 373 37.12 9.79 -16.64
C GLY A 373 36.61 8.40 -16.28
N LEU A 374 35.86 8.32 -15.19
CA LEU A 374 35.16 7.10 -14.80
C LEU A 374 34.23 6.65 -15.94
N SER A 375 34.24 5.37 -16.27
CA SER A 375 33.34 4.82 -17.29
C SER A 375 31.89 5.13 -16.91
N PRO A 376 31.00 5.52 -17.85
CA PRO A 376 29.58 5.69 -17.55
C PRO A 376 29.01 4.45 -16.83
N GLY A 377 28.35 4.64 -15.69
CA GLY A 377 27.80 3.55 -14.87
C GLY A 377 28.78 2.87 -13.90
N SER A 378 30.05 3.29 -13.83
CA SER A 378 31.04 2.76 -12.87
C SER A 378 30.86 3.25 -11.43
N SER A 379 29.92 4.16 -11.19
CA SER A 379 29.58 4.75 -9.89
C SER A 379 28.11 4.55 -9.59
N LYS A 380 27.77 4.47 -8.31
CA LYS A 380 26.38 4.35 -7.85
C LYS A 380 26.10 5.28 -6.68
N ALA A 381 24.89 5.80 -6.62
CA ALA A 381 24.32 6.48 -5.47
C ALA A 381 23.55 5.44 -4.63
N VAL A 382 24.07 5.13 -3.45
CA VAL A 382 23.44 4.20 -2.49
C VAL A 382 22.94 5.00 -1.29
N GLY A 383 21.77 4.66 -0.78
CA GLY A 383 21.21 5.28 0.43
C GLY A 383 19.97 4.56 0.93
N ASP A 384 19.57 4.86 2.16
CA ASP A 384 18.31 4.42 2.76
C ASP A 384 17.43 5.63 3.01
N THR A 385 16.12 5.47 2.91
CA THR A 385 15.17 6.50 3.34
C THR A 385 14.95 6.46 4.84
N GLU A 386 14.55 7.60 5.41
CA GLU A 386 13.94 7.64 6.74
C GLU A 386 12.69 6.75 6.78
N PHE A 387 12.45 6.15 7.95
CA PHE A 387 11.18 5.50 8.24
C PHE A 387 10.06 6.52 8.06
N ASN A 388 9.05 6.15 7.28
CA ASN A 388 7.82 6.94 7.23
C ASN A 388 6.60 6.02 7.34
N THR A 389 5.53 6.62 7.83
CA THR A 389 4.24 5.99 7.95
C THR A 389 3.52 6.07 6.64
N MET A 390 3.15 4.91 6.12
CA MET A 390 2.10 4.83 5.15
C MET A 390 0.83 4.48 5.90
N THR A 391 -0.24 5.23 5.67
CA THR A 391 -1.50 4.98 6.34
C THR A 391 -2.60 4.78 5.33
N PHE A 392 -3.07 3.54 5.22
CA PHE A 392 -4.39 3.27 4.69
C PHE A 392 -5.39 3.63 5.81
N PRO A 393 -6.26 4.63 5.64
CA PRO A 393 -7.08 5.14 6.75
C PRO A 393 -7.96 4.03 7.33
N TYR A 394 -8.03 3.94 8.65
CA TYR A 394 -8.73 2.86 9.34
C TYR A 394 -9.51 3.33 10.57
N VAL A 395 -10.43 2.47 11.02
CA VAL A 395 -11.13 2.59 12.30
C VAL A 395 -10.80 1.39 13.15
N GLN A 396 -10.40 1.61 14.39
CA GLN A 396 -10.10 0.54 15.33
C GLN A 396 -11.39 0.00 15.96
N LEU A 397 -11.67 -1.29 15.80
CA LEU A 397 -12.87 -1.94 16.35
C LEU A 397 -12.51 -3.28 16.99
N LYS A 398 -13.27 -3.71 18.01
CA LYS A 398 -13.05 -5.05 18.56
C LYS A 398 -13.57 -6.10 17.57
N PHE A 399 -12.74 -7.08 17.24
CA PHE A 399 -13.14 -8.19 16.37
C PHE A 399 -13.50 -9.43 17.21
N CYS A 400 -14.72 -9.89 16.98
CA CYS A 400 -15.35 -10.99 17.71
C CYS A 400 -15.82 -12.05 16.73
N ARG A 401 -16.06 -13.27 17.22
CA ARG A 401 -16.63 -14.37 16.44
C ARG A 401 -17.71 -15.09 17.21
N VAL A 402 -18.66 -15.65 16.47
CA VAL A 402 -19.61 -16.63 16.99
C VAL A 402 -18.82 -17.88 17.43
N PRO A 403 -19.07 -18.42 18.64
CA PRO A 403 -18.46 -19.66 19.10
C PRO A 403 -18.66 -20.80 18.11
N GLY A 404 -17.67 -21.70 18.06
CA GLY A 404 -17.67 -22.90 17.21
C GLY A 404 -18.49 -24.01 17.82
#